data_AF-A0A699WN89-F1
#
_entry.id   AF-A0A699WN89-F1
#
_cell.length_a   1.000
_cell.length_b   1.000
_cell.length_c   1.000
_cell.angle_alpha   90.00
_cell.angle_beta   90.00
_cell.angle_gamma   90.00
#
_symmetry.space_group_name_H-M   'P 1'
#
loop_
_entity.id
_entity.type
_entity.pdbx_description
1 polymer ?
#
loop_
_entity_poly.entity_id
_entity_poly.type
_entity_poly.pdbx_seq_one_letter_code
_entity_poly.pdbx_strand_id
1 'polypeptide(L)'
;DQFDAHPNPQPGNINGWVDENEDADMEEDDDAEIIFPYEISECKKKDRVKFAMATLRGRALNWWNGRTKSMGIEAANNTPWSEVKKWM
;
A
#
# COMPACT_ATOMS: atom_id res chain seq x y z
N ASP A 1 -0.24 8.42 -57.07
CA ASP A 1 -0.21 9.59 -56.18
C ASP A 1 -1.58 9.73 -55.57
N GLN A 2 -1.62 9.95 -54.26
CA GLN A 2 -2.80 10.09 -53.38
C GLN A 2 -3.41 8.82 -52.76
N PHE A 3 -3.58 8.96 -51.44
CA PHE A 3 -4.27 8.13 -50.46
C PHE A 3 -3.52 6.91 -49.94
N ASP A 4 -2.83 7.10 -48.81
CA ASP A 4 -3.21 6.40 -47.58
C ASP A 4 -2.77 7.24 -46.38
N ALA A 5 -3.69 8.06 -45.90
CA ALA A 5 -3.57 8.72 -44.61
C ALA A 5 -3.56 7.63 -43.53
N HIS A 6 -2.40 7.34 -42.97
CA HIS A 6 -2.30 6.51 -41.78
C HIS A 6 -2.97 7.26 -40.62
N PRO A 7 -4.03 6.72 -39.98
CA PRO A 7 -4.63 7.41 -38.85
C PRO A 7 -3.58 7.58 -37.76
N ASN A 8 -3.39 8.82 -37.32
CA ASN A 8 -2.59 9.14 -36.14
C ASN A 8 -3.37 8.64 -34.92
N PRO A 9 -2.87 7.65 -34.15
CA PRO A 9 -3.54 7.23 -32.94
C PRO A 9 -3.57 8.42 -31.98
N GLN A 10 -4.76 8.94 -31.69
CA GLN A 10 -4.94 9.86 -30.57
C GLN A 10 -4.44 9.14 -29.30
N PRO A 11 -3.67 9.79 -28.41
CA PRO A 11 -3.27 9.17 -27.15
C PRO A 11 -4.52 8.86 -26.35
N GLY A 12 -4.92 7.60 -26.40
CA GLY A 12 -6.08 7.07 -25.71
C GLY A 12 -5.89 7.25 -24.22
N ASN A 13 -6.73 8.12 -23.65
CA ASN A 13 -7.26 8.08 -22.29
C ASN A 13 -6.38 7.39 -21.23
N ILE A 14 -5.62 8.19 -20.49
CA ILE A 14 -4.76 7.83 -19.35
C ILE A 14 -5.52 7.51 -18.04
N ASN A 15 -6.82 7.24 -18.07
CA ASN A 15 -7.60 6.93 -16.87
C ASN A 15 -8.43 5.66 -17.06
N GLY A 16 -8.15 4.60 -16.29
CA GLY A 16 -9.07 3.46 -16.23
C GLY A 16 -8.61 2.18 -15.57
N TRP A 17 -7.35 2.03 -15.15
CA TRP A 17 -6.98 1.00 -14.17
C TRP A 17 -6.66 1.68 -12.86
N VAL A 18 -7.68 2.30 -12.29
CA VAL A 18 -7.78 2.36 -10.85
C VAL A 18 -8.15 0.92 -10.50
N ASP A 19 -7.16 0.10 -10.16
CA ASP A 19 -7.46 -0.99 -9.24
C ASP A 19 -7.78 -0.28 -7.93
N GLU A 20 -9.06 0.09 -7.86
CA GLU A 20 -9.79 0.29 -6.64
C GLU A 20 -9.42 -0.92 -5.80
N ASN A 21 -8.54 -0.69 -4.83
CA ASN A 21 -8.49 -1.56 -3.67
C ASN A 21 -9.78 -1.23 -2.90
N GLU A 22 -10.91 -1.60 -3.51
CA GLU A 22 -12.21 -1.78 -2.89
C GLU A 22 -12.10 -3.09 -2.10
N ASP A 23 -11.50 -2.98 -0.93
CA ASP A 23 -11.85 -3.85 0.18
C ASP A 23 -12.12 -2.90 1.36
N ALA A 24 -13.32 -2.34 1.32
CA ALA A 24 -13.97 -1.83 2.51
C ALA A 24 -14.30 -3.02 3.41
N ASP A 25 -13.64 -3.12 4.56
CA ASP A 25 -14.39 -3.36 5.78
C ASP A 25 -13.75 -2.62 6.96
N MET A 26 -14.62 -1.89 7.65
CA MET A 26 -14.30 -1.07 8.80
C MET A 26 -14.41 -1.95 10.04
N GLU A 27 -13.29 -2.20 10.71
CA GLU A 27 -13.29 -2.48 12.14
C GLU A 27 -12.39 -1.40 12.76
N GLU A 28 -13.04 -0.38 13.33
CA GLU A 28 -12.40 0.51 14.29
C GLU A 28 -12.15 -0.32 15.53
N ASP A 29 -10.95 -0.92 15.62
CA ASP A 29 -10.52 -1.51 16.87
C ASP A 29 -10.34 -0.38 17.90
N ASP A 30 -11.33 -0.24 18.77
CA ASP A 30 -11.30 0.47 20.05
C ASP A 30 -10.26 -0.17 21.00
N ASP A 31 -8.98 -0.19 20.60
CA ASP A 31 -7.85 -0.49 21.48
C ASP A 31 -6.96 0.76 21.54
N ALA A 32 -7.14 1.54 22.60
CA ALA A 32 -6.41 2.77 22.81
C ALA A 32 -4.87 2.62 22.73
N GLU A 33 -4.26 3.69 22.20
CA GLU A 33 -2.87 4.12 22.37
C GLU A 33 -1.76 3.43 21.58
N ILE A 34 -1.88 3.53 20.26
CA ILE A 34 -0.77 4.10 19.49
C ILE A 34 -1.35 5.31 18.72
N ILE A 35 -1.51 6.43 19.41
CA ILE A 35 -1.64 7.75 18.77
C ILE A 35 -0.25 8.08 18.20
N PHE A 36 0.14 7.35 17.15
CA PHE A 36 1.27 7.76 16.33
C PHE A 36 0.85 8.96 15.49
N PRO A 37 1.81 9.75 14.98
CA PRO A 37 1.55 10.92 14.11
C PRO A 37 0.66 10.66 12.89
N TYR A 38 0.26 9.41 12.66
CA TYR A 38 -0.58 8.92 11.58
C TYR A 38 -1.98 9.54 11.56
N GLU A 39 -2.62 9.74 12.71
CA GLU A 39 -3.92 10.43 12.76
C GLU A 39 -3.80 11.92 12.41
N ILE A 40 -2.64 12.53 12.67
CA ILE A 40 -2.38 13.95 12.42
C ILE A 40 -1.86 14.17 10.99
N SER A 41 -1.28 13.14 10.34
CA SER A 41 -0.54 13.29 9.08
C SER A 41 -1.31 12.95 7.81
N GLU A 42 -2.61 12.63 7.89
CA GLU A 42 -3.42 12.18 6.73
C GLU A 42 -2.73 11.10 5.90
N CYS A 43 -1.88 10.26 6.51
CA CYS A 43 -1.24 9.18 5.78
C CYS A 43 -2.34 8.24 5.29
N LYS A 44 -2.42 8.07 3.96
CA LYS A 44 -3.43 7.22 3.31
C LYS A 44 -3.38 5.85 3.97
N LYS A 45 -4.48 5.32 4.52
CA LYS A 45 -4.54 4.04 5.28
C LYS A 45 -3.70 2.90 4.65
N LYS A 46 -3.59 2.87 3.32
CA LYS A 46 -2.72 1.96 2.54
C LYS A 46 -1.22 2.03 2.88
N ASP A 47 -0.71 3.19 3.30
CA ASP A 47 0.69 3.41 3.64
C ASP A 47 0.98 3.10 5.12
N ARG A 48 -0.04 2.74 5.93
CA ARG A 48 0.07 2.47 7.37
C ARG A 48 1.17 1.45 7.69
N VAL A 49 1.21 0.35 6.96
CA VAL A 49 2.24 -0.69 7.15
C VAL A 49 3.62 -0.11 6.88
N LYS A 50 3.80 0.58 5.76
CA LYS A 50 5.09 1.18 5.38
C LYS A 50 5.63 2.11 6.47
N PHE A 51 4.76 2.96 7.04
CA PHE A 51 5.13 3.87 8.13
C PHE A 51 5.41 3.14 9.45
N ALA A 52 4.52 2.24 9.87
CA ALA A 52 4.72 1.46 11.10
C ALA A 52 6.03 0.67 11.05
N MET A 53 6.30 0.03 9.92
CA MET A 53 7.49 -0.79 9.71
C MET A 53 8.78 0.03 9.66
N ALA A 54 8.73 1.27 9.14
CA ALA A 54 9.87 2.19 9.15
C ALA A 54 10.29 2.61 10.57
N THR A 55 9.43 2.42 11.56
CA THR A 55 9.72 2.76 12.97
C THR A 55 10.35 1.59 13.75
N LEU A 56 10.33 0.38 13.18
CA LEU A 56 10.91 -0.80 13.81
C LEU A 56 12.41 -0.64 14.01
N ARG A 57 12.92 -1.20 15.12
CA ARG A 57 14.35 -1.22 15.45
C ARG A 57 14.77 -2.61 15.94
N GLY A 58 16.06 -2.87 15.86
CA GLY A 58 16.66 -4.09 16.40
C GLY A 58 16.08 -5.38 15.80
N ARG A 59 15.66 -6.31 16.67
CA ARG A 59 15.15 -7.63 16.25
C ARG A 59 13.89 -7.54 15.37
N ALA A 60 13.00 -6.60 15.66
CA ALA A 60 11.77 -6.42 14.89
C ALA A 60 12.08 -5.94 13.45
N LEU A 61 13.05 -5.04 13.28
CA LEU A 61 13.49 -4.60 11.96
C LEU A 61 14.15 -5.74 11.17
N ASN A 62 15.00 -6.54 11.80
CA ASN A 62 15.62 -7.70 11.16
C ASN A 62 14.58 -8.74 10.73
N TRP A 63 13.57 -8.97 11.55
CA TRP A 63 12.43 -9.83 11.21
C TRP A 63 11.65 -9.27 10.01
N TRP A 64 11.31 -7.98 10.00
CA TRP A 64 10.60 -7.35 8.87
C TRP A 64 11.40 -7.41 7.56
N ASN A 65 12.72 -7.23 7.63
CA ASN A 65 13.61 -7.40 6.48
C ASN A 65 13.64 -8.85 5.97
N GLY A 66 13.49 -9.85 6.85
CA GLY A 66 13.31 -11.24 6.45
C GLY A 66 11.95 -11.48 5.79
N ARG A 67 10.89 -10.90 6.36
CA ARG A 67 9.51 -11.01 5.84
C ARG A 67 9.38 -10.44 4.43
N THR A 68 9.89 -9.22 4.22
CA THR A 68 9.90 -8.55 2.91
C THR A 68 10.75 -9.28 1.87
N LYS A 69 11.85 -9.93 2.27
CA LYS A 69 12.62 -10.82 1.37
C LYS A 69 11.84 -12.07 0.96
N SER A 70 11.05 -12.64 1.87
CA SER A 70 10.27 -13.85 1.60
C SER A 70 9.01 -13.60 0.77
N MET A 71 8.33 -12.47 0.98
CA MET A 71 7.05 -12.16 0.34
C MET A 71 7.16 -11.15 -0.81
N GLY A 72 8.27 -10.39 -0.87
CA GLY A 72 8.38 -9.19 -1.71
C GLY A 72 7.96 -7.93 -0.96
N ILE A 73 8.66 -6.82 -1.22
CA ILE A 73 8.44 -5.55 -0.51
C ILE A 73 7.07 -4.94 -0.81
N GLU A 74 6.57 -5.04 -2.03
CA GLU A 74 5.27 -4.49 -2.42
C GLU A 74 4.13 -5.27 -1.77
N ALA A 75 4.15 -6.60 -1.87
CA ALA A 75 3.15 -7.45 -1.23
C ALA A 75 3.12 -7.28 0.30
N ALA A 76 4.30 -7.18 0.93
CA ALA A 76 4.40 -6.94 2.37
C ALA A 76 3.83 -5.57 2.79
N ASN A 77 4.10 -4.50 2.01
CA ASN A 77 3.59 -3.16 2.32
C ASN A 77 2.08 -3.02 2.05
N ASN A 78 1.54 -3.76 1.08
CA ASN A 78 0.12 -3.77 0.76
C ASN A 78 -0.69 -4.76 1.60
N THR A 79 -0.05 -5.50 2.52
CA THR A 79 -0.77 -6.43 3.40
C THR A 79 -1.69 -5.64 4.34
N PRO A 80 -2.96 -6.05 4.56
CA PRO A 80 -3.83 -5.41 5.52
C PRO A 80 -3.21 -5.37 6.92
N TRP A 81 -3.41 -4.25 7.64
CA TRP A 81 -2.84 -4.09 8.98
C TRP A 81 -3.30 -5.17 9.97
N SER A 82 -4.55 -5.63 9.83
CA SER A 82 -5.11 -6.74 10.62
C SER A 82 -4.32 -8.04 10.45
N GLU A 83 -3.87 -8.36 9.25
CA GLU A 83 -3.02 -9.52 8.97
C GLU A 83 -1.60 -9.32 9.50
N VAL A 84 -1.06 -8.10 9.37
CA VAL A 84 0.24 -7.74 9.92
C VAL A 84 0.27 -7.89 11.44
N LYS A 85 -0.80 -7.50 12.15
CA LYS A 85 -0.95 -7.70 13.61
C LYS A 85 -0.85 -9.16 14.02
N LYS A 86 -1.31 -10.10 13.19
CA LYS A 86 -1.22 -11.55 13.46
C LYS A 86 0.21 -12.09 13.38
N TRP A 87 1.14 -11.33 12.79
CA TRP A 87 2.55 -11.73 12.67
C TRP A 87 3.41 -11.24 13.82
N MET A 88 2.91 -10.29 14.62
CA MET A 88 3.58 -9.67 15.76
C MET A 88 3.18 -10.37 17.07
#